data_AF-A0A7C2WH71-F1
#
_entry.id   AF-A0A7C2WH71-F1
#
_cell.length_a   1.000
_cell.length_b   1.000
_cell.length_c   1.000
_cell.angle_alpha   90.00
_cell.angle_beta   90.00
_cell.angle_gamma   90.00
#
_symmetry.space_group_name_H-M   'P 1'
#
loop_
_entity.id
_entity.type
_entity.pdbx_description
1 polymer ?
#
loop_
_entity_poly.entity_id
_entity_poly.type
_entity_poly.pdbx_seq_one_letter_code
_entity_poly.pdbx_strand_id
1 'polypeptide(L)'
;MILNSVDEFVKEILNDRRIFFYYPGAELFNKLEMENLKKKYENNKADFIKDIEDKIEQVHEEVEHLKKQKNNRQKRTIENRQRCIKLAESMIKAATDTSNSLEELLETFDDLGILSSNLAPRHLEDIGQLIEETEKNIVKEFILYKTQKERDRRKREALQVLWDYVDQLYGMNLSLSEKGFVIRKLNAFKLLPEVINYG
;
A
#
# COMPACT_ATOMS: atom_id res chain seq x y z
N MET A 1 -0.20 -13.60 -15.39
CA MET A 1 1.20 -13.15 -15.26
C MET A 1 1.89 -14.11 -14.31
N ILE A 2 3.09 -14.59 -14.60
CA ILE A 2 3.89 -15.37 -13.65
C ILE A 2 4.84 -14.39 -13.00
N LEU A 3 4.74 -14.24 -11.68
CA LEU A 3 5.64 -13.39 -10.89
C LEU A 3 6.92 -14.16 -10.60
N ASN A 4 8.07 -13.55 -10.87
CA ASN A 4 9.36 -14.22 -10.84
C ASN A 4 10.17 -13.90 -9.58
N SER A 5 9.78 -12.88 -8.80
CA SER A 5 10.43 -12.50 -7.55
C SER A 5 9.44 -12.11 -6.44
N VAL A 6 9.94 -12.09 -5.19
CA VAL A 6 9.18 -11.58 -4.04
C VAL A 6 8.88 -10.09 -4.19
N ASP A 7 9.79 -9.32 -4.78
CA ASP A 7 9.61 -7.87 -4.97
C ASP A 7 8.48 -7.58 -5.96
N GLU A 8 8.43 -8.31 -7.08
CA GLU A 8 7.32 -8.23 -8.04
C GLU A 8 5.99 -8.62 -7.37
N PHE A 9 6.00 -9.66 -6.54
CA PHE A 9 4.83 -10.07 -5.77
C PHE A 9 4.33 -8.99 -4.81
N VAL A 10 5.25 -8.41 -4.03
CA VAL A 10 4.92 -7.34 -3.07
C VAL A 10 4.42 -6.10 -3.80
N LYS A 11 5.06 -5.72 -4.91
CA LYS A 11 4.62 -4.60 -5.75
C LYS A 11 3.21 -4.81 -6.28
N GLU A 12 2.93 -5.95 -6.89
CA GLU A 12 1.61 -6.25 -7.46
C GLU A 12 0.52 -6.24 -6.39
N ILE A 13 0.74 -6.92 -5.26
CA ILE A 13 -0.29 -7.02 -4.23
C ILE A 13 -0.56 -5.68 -3.55
N LEU A 14 0.45 -4.84 -3.34
CA LEU A 14 0.29 -3.50 -2.76
C LEU A 14 -0.50 -2.54 -3.66
N ASN A 15 -0.42 -2.76 -4.98
CA ASN A 15 -1.14 -1.97 -5.97
C ASN A 15 -2.52 -2.56 -6.32
N ASP A 16 -2.90 -3.73 -5.80
CA ASP A 16 -4.24 -4.26 -5.97
C ASP A 16 -5.26 -3.55 -5.07
N ARG A 17 -6.09 -2.70 -5.69
CA ARG A 17 -7.11 -1.88 -5.00
C ARG A 17 -8.24 -2.68 -4.35
N ARG A 18 -8.37 -3.97 -4.66
CA ARG A 18 -9.29 -4.90 -3.98
C ARG A 18 -8.73 -5.32 -2.62
N ILE A 19 -7.40 -5.37 -2.47
CA ILE A 19 -6.73 -5.68 -1.20
C ILE A 19 -6.41 -4.40 -0.44
N PHE A 20 -5.65 -3.47 -1.03
CA PHE A 20 -5.23 -2.23 -0.41
C PHE A 20 -5.83 -1.01 -1.08
N PHE A 21 -6.49 -0.14 -0.31
CA PHE A 21 -7.27 0.97 -0.84
C PHE A 21 -7.02 2.26 -0.06
N TYR A 22 -7.39 3.39 -0.65
CA TYR A 22 -7.40 4.69 -0.01
C TYR A 22 -8.79 5.01 0.54
N TYR A 23 -8.86 5.41 1.81
CA TYR A 23 -10.05 6.09 2.31
C TYR A 23 -10.19 7.48 1.65
N PRO A 24 -11.37 8.11 1.70
CA PRO A 24 -11.52 9.48 1.23
C PRO A 24 -10.48 10.43 1.84
N GLY A 25 -9.77 11.17 0.98
CA GLY A 25 -8.69 12.09 1.35
C GLY A 25 -7.36 11.45 1.70
N ALA A 26 -7.19 10.13 1.50
CA ALA A 26 -5.94 9.42 1.79
C ALA A 26 -5.01 9.24 0.59
N GLU A 27 -5.49 9.45 -0.63
CA GLU A 27 -4.66 9.42 -1.86
C GLU A 27 -3.95 10.77 -2.03
N LEU A 28 -2.63 10.76 -2.14
CA LEU A 28 -1.80 11.94 -2.35
C LEU A 28 -1.51 12.14 -3.85
N PHE A 29 -0.98 11.11 -4.53
CA PHE A 29 -0.69 11.15 -5.96
C PHE A 29 -1.39 9.99 -6.65
N ASN A 30 -2.10 10.28 -7.74
CA ASN A 30 -2.62 9.23 -8.60
C ASN A 30 -1.50 8.63 -9.47
N LYS A 31 -1.83 7.60 -10.25
CA LYS A 31 -0.87 6.88 -11.10
C LYS A 31 -0.10 7.77 -12.09
N LEU A 32 -0.80 8.68 -12.77
CA LEU A 32 -0.17 9.58 -13.73
C LEU A 32 0.76 10.58 -13.04
N GLU A 33 0.34 11.11 -11.89
CA GLU A 33 1.17 12.01 -11.07
C GLU A 33 2.43 11.29 -10.59
N MET A 34 2.31 10.05 -10.12
CA MET A 34 3.45 9.24 -9.70
C MET A 34 4.41 8.94 -10.85
N GLU A 35 3.93 8.55 -12.02
CA GLU A 35 4.78 8.32 -13.20
C GLU A 35 5.57 9.58 -13.60
N ASN A 36 4.96 10.77 -13.48
CA ASN A 36 5.64 12.03 -13.74
C ASN A 36 6.67 12.36 -12.66
N LEU A 37 6.35 12.12 -11.39
CA LEU A 37 7.29 12.30 -10.28
C LEU A 37 8.51 11.41 -10.42
N LYS A 38 8.35 10.13 -10.76
CA LYS A 38 9.47 9.19 -10.99
C LYS A 38 10.46 9.74 -12.02
N LYS A 39 9.95 10.18 -13.19
CA LYS A 39 10.77 10.79 -14.24
C LYS A 39 11.49 12.04 -13.76
N LYS A 40 10.83 12.89 -12.98
CA LYS A 40 11.45 14.10 -12.43
C LYS A 40 12.52 13.76 -11.40
N TYR A 41 12.30 12.76 -10.55
CA TYR A 41 13.29 12.32 -9.56
C TYR A 41 14.61 11.90 -10.22
N GLU A 42 14.54 11.16 -11.34
CA GLU A 42 15.70 10.70 -12.11
C GLU A 42 16.41 11.83 -12.87
N ASN A 43 15.64 12.74 -13.48
CA ASN A 43 16.18 13.71 -14.45
C ASN A 43 16.44 15.11 -13.86
N ASN A 44 15.61 15.56 -12.92
CA ASN A 44 15.69 16.88 -12.32
C ASN A 44 15.08 16.90 -10.91
N LYS A 45 15.90 16.61 -9.90
CA LYS A 45 15.47 16.60 -8.49
C LYS A 45 14.85 17.92 -8.03
N ALA A 46 15.23 19.07 -8.60
CA ALA A 46 14.63 20.35 -8.24
C ALA A 46 13.15 20.44 -8.68
N ASP A 47 12.84 19.96 -9.89
CA ASP A 47 11.45 19.90 -10.37
C ASP A 47 10.63 18.87 -9.59
N PHE A 48 11.25 17.75 -9.18
CA PHE A 48 10.61 16.77 -8.30
C PHE A 48 10.19 17.38 -6.96
N ILE A 49 11.11 18.10 -6.29
CA ILE A 49 10.83 18.76 -5.01
C ILE A 49 9.72 19.79 -5.19
N LYS A 50 9.83 20.64 -6.24
CA LYS A 50 8.83 21.67 -6.52
C LYS A 50 7.43 21.11 -6.73
N ASP A 51 7.28 20.03 -7.49
CA ASP A 51 5.98 19.38 -7.69
C ASP A 51 5.36 18.88 -6.38
N ILE A 52 6.20 18.40 -5.45
CA ILE A 52 5.73 17.96 -4.14
C ILE A 52 5.34 19.16 -3.28
N GLU A 53 6.10 20.25 -3.31
CA GLU A 53 5.76 21.52 -2.63
C GLU A 53 4.42 22.08 -3.14
N ASP A 54 4.24 22.15 -4.47
CA ASP A 54 2.99 22.58 -5.10
C ASP A 54 1.81 21.67 -4.67
N LYS A 55 2.05 20.36 -4.54
CA LYS A 55 1.04 19.41 -4.05
C LYS A 55 0.70 19.64 -2.58
N ILE A 56 1.71 19.92 -1.73
CA ILE A 56 1.51 20.23 -0.32
C ILE A 56 0.63 21.48 -0.17
N GLU A 57 0.90 22.53 -0.94
CA GLU A 57 0.10 23.76 -0.94
C GLU A 57 -1.36 23.47 -1.34
N GLN A 58 -1.56 22.73 -2.44
CA GLN A 58 -2.90 22.29 -2.86
C GLN A 58 -3.64 21.54 -1.73
N VAL A 59 -2.98 20.60 -1.06
CA VAL A 59 -3.60 19.83 0.02
C VAL A 59 -3.89 20.70 1.25
N HIS A 60 -3.03 21.69 1.56
CA HIS A 60 -3.30 22.66 2.62
C HIS A 60 -4.56 23.48 2.35
N GLU A 61 -4.71 23.99 1.12
CA GLU A 61 -5.92 24.72 0.71
C GLU A 61 -7.18 23.86 0.84
N GLU A 62 -7.12 22.59 0.41
CA GLU A 62 -8.20 21.63 0.58
C GLU A 62 -8.59 21.45 2.05
N VAL A 63 -7.60 21.29 2.94
CA VAL A 63 -7.82 21.14 4.38
C VAL A 63 -8.49 22.37 4.99
N GLU A 64 -8.03 23.56 4.64
CA GLU A 64 -8.61 24.81 5.15
C GLU A 64 -10.04 25.02 4.63
N HIS A 65 -10.31 24.67 3.38
CA HIS A 65 -11.66 24.69 2.83
C HIS A 65 -12.60 23.72 3.58
N LEU A 66 -12.16 22.48 3.84
CA LEU A 66 -12.93 21.50 4.62
C LEU A 66 -13.21 21.98 6.05
N LYS A 67 -12.22 22.59 6.72
CA LYS A 67 -12.41 23.15 8.08
C LYS A 67 -13.47 24.25 8.11
N LYS A 68 -13.50 25.13 7.10
CA LYS A 68 -14.48 26.24 7.00
C LYS A 68 -15.92 25.74 6.85
N GLN A 69 -16.14 24.54 6.29
CA GLN A 69 -17.47 23.95 6.14
C GLN A 69 -18.09 23.47 7.46
N LYS A 70 -17.35 23.47 8.59
CA LYS A 70 -17.81 23.11 9.95
C LYS A 70 -18.57 21.76 10.01
N ASN A 71 -18.22 20.82 9.13
CA ASN A 71 -18.89 19.52 9.06
C ASN A 71 -18.07 18.45 9.80
N ASN A 72 -18.57 18.00 10.95
CA ASN A 72 -17.92 16.94 11.74
C ASN A 72 -17.71 15.62 10.96
N ARG A 73 -18.45 15.39 9.88
CA ARG A 73 -18.28 14.20 9.02
C ARG A 73 -16.96 14.22 8.23
N GLN A 74 -16.30 15.38 8.08
CA GLN A 74 -15.06 15.53 7.33
C GLN A 74 -13.81 15.37 8.19
N LYS A 75 -13.94 15.18 9.51
CA LYS A 75 -12.81 15.07 10.44
C LYS A 75 -11.78 14.03 9.96
N ARG A 76 -12.24 12.85 9.57
CA ARG A 76 -11.35 11.77 9.08
C ARG A 76 -10.66 12.12 7.76
N THR A 77 -11.36 12.79 6.85
CA THR A 77 -10.77 13.26 5.57
C THR A 77 -9.67 14.29 5.83
N ILE A 78 -9.91 15.22 6.75
CA ILE A 78 -8.90 16.21 7.18
C ILE A 78 -7.69 15.51 7.79
N GLU A 79 -7.90 14.55 8.70
CA GLU A 79 -6.80 13.78 9.31
C GLU A 79 -5.99 13.01 8.26
N ASN A 80 -6.65 12.38 7.28
CA ASN A 80 -5.96 11.70 6.19
C ASN A 80 -5.13 12.67 5.34
N ARG A 81 -5.70 13.84 4.96
CA ARG A 81 -4.96 14.86 4.20
C ARG A 81 -3.75 15.39 4.95
N GLN A 82 -3.86 15.59 6.27
CA GLN A 82 -2.72 15.97 7.11
C GLN A 82 -1.63 14.90 7.15
N ARG A 83 -1.99 13.62 7.13
CA ARG A 83 -1.02 12.52 7.00
C ARG A 83 -0.37 12.49 5.61
N CYS A 84 -1.10 12.83 4.55
CA CYS A 84 -0.54 12.98 3.21
C CYS A 84 0.47 14.13 3.13
N ILE A 85 0.23 15.25 3.81
CA ILE A 85 1.22 16.35 3.88
C ILE A 85 2.52 15.85 4.52
N LYS A 86 2.45 15.14 5.65
CA LYS A 86 3.65 14.59 6.30
C LYS A 86 4.41 13.62 5.40
N LEU A 87 3.68 12.78 4.65
CA LEU A 87 4.27 11.90 3.65
C LEU A 87 5.04 12.69 2.58
N ALA A 88 4.42 13.73 2.05
CA ALA A 88 5.02 14.61 1.04
C ALA A 88 6.28 15.32 1.57
N GLU A 89 6.22 15.91 2.77
CA GLU A 89 7.38 16.54 3.43
C GLU A 89 8.55 15.58 3.59
N SER A 90 8.24 14.32 3.91
CA SER A 90 9.25 13.29 4.11
C SER A 90 9.86 12.79 2.81
N MET A 91 9.08 12.78 1.72
CA MET A 91 9.62 12.57 0.38
C MET A 91 10.61 13.67 -0.02
N ILE A 92 10.32 14.94 0.29
CA ILE A 92 11.25 16.05 0.03
C ILE A 92 12.55 15.82 0.80
N LYS A 93 12.45 15.52 2.11
CA LYS A 93 13.62 15.24 2.94
C LYS A 93 14.44 14.06 2.39
N ALA A 94 13.78 12.97 2.03
CA ALA A 94 14.43 11.78 1.47
C ALA A 94 15.00 12.00 0.05
N ALA A 95 14.55 13.03 -0.67
CA ALA A 95 15.15 13.40 -1.95
C ALA A 95 16.45 14.20 -1.77
N THR A 96 16.53 14.97 -0.68
CA THR A 96 17.71 15.78 -0.32
C THR A 96 18.77 14.97 0.43
N ASP A 97 18.36 14.00 1.24
CA ASP A 97 19.24 13.02 1.88
C ASP A 97 19.51 11.88 0.89
N THR A 98 20.70 11.28 0.86
CA THR A 98 21.06 10.18 -0.08
C THR A 98 20.39 8.85 0.31
N SER A 99 19.08 8.86 0.58
CA SER A 99 18.33 7.70 1.04
C SER A 99 17.79 6.89 -0.14
N ASN A 100 18.19 5.62 -0.22
CA ASN A 100 17.63 4.67 -1.19
C ASN A 100 16.14 4.37 -0.94
N SER A 101 15.59 4.72 0.23
CA SER A 101 14.19 4.45 0.58
C SER A 101 13.18 5.17 -0.31
N LEU A 102 13.53 6.34 -0.86
CA LEU A 102 12.64 7.07 -1.76
C LEU A 102 12.57 6.39 -3.13
N GLU A 103 13.70 5.89 -3.64
CA GLU A 103 13.74 5.14 -4.89
C GLU A 103 12.91 3.85 -4.77
N GLU A 104 13.06 3.10 -3.66
CA GLU A 104 12.24 1.91 -3.39
C GLU A 104 10.74 2.23 -3.34
N LEU A 105 10.33 3.35 -2.71
CA LEU A 105 8.93 3.77 -2.68
C LEU A 105 8.43 4.11 -4.07
N LEU A 106 9.21 4.90 -4.82
CA LEU A 106 8.88 5.28 -6.18
C LEU A 106 8.77 4.05 -7.09
N GLU A 107 9.61 3.04 -6.92
CA GLU A 107 9.52 1.81 -7.72
C GLU A 107 8.38 0.88 -7.29
N THR A 108 8.05 0.84 -6.01
CA THR A 108 7.05 -0.11 -5.47
C THR A 108 5.61 0.33 -5.75
N PHE A 109 5.32 1.63 -5.73
CA PHE A 109 3.95 2.12 -5.75
C PHE A 109 3.58 2.75 -7.10
N ASP A 110 2.43 2.36 -7.64
CA ASP A 110 1.87 2.92 -8.88
C ASP A 110 1.20 4.26 -8.62
N ASP A 111 0.46 4.38 -7.52
CA ASP A 111 -0.12 5.60 -6.96
C ASP A 111 0.34 5.73 -5.49
N LEU A 112 0.17 6.87 -4.83
CA LEU A 112 0.71 7.06 -3.49
C LEU A 112 -0.28 7.71 -2.53
N GLY A 113 -0.26 7.26 -1.28
CA GLY A 113 -1.07 7.80 -0.20
C GLY A 113 -1.03 6.95 1.06
N ILE A 114 -2.00 7.16 1.95
CA ILE A 114 -2.14 6.43 3.20
C ILE A 114 -3.01 5.17 2.97
N LEU A 115 -2.35 4.03 2.79
CA LEU A 115 -3.01 2.77 2.47
C LEU A 115 -3.79 2.19 3.65
N SER A 116 -4.93 1.60 3.32
CA SER A 116 -5.75 0.77 4.20
C SER A 116 -5.93 -0.61 3.58
N SER A 117 -6.23 -1.62 4.39
CA SER A 117 -6.38 -3.00 3.93
C SER A 117 -7.78 -3.51 4.16
N ASN A 118 -8.33 -4.21 3.17
CA ASN A 118 -9.56 -5.00 3.30
C ASN A 118 -9.29 -6.34 4.01
N LEU A 119 -8.02 -6.73 4.20
CA LEU A 119 -7.62 -7.94 4.90
C LEU A 119 -7.30 -7.65 6.37
N ALA A 120 -7.98 -8.36 7.28
CA ALA A 120 -7.68 -8.27 8.70
C ALA A 120 -6.28 -8.84 9.00
N PRO A 121 -5.46 -8.19 9.86
CA PRO A 121 -4.13 -8.69 10.22
C PRO A 121 -4.13 -10.14 10.71
N ARG A 122 -5.14 -10.51 11.51
CA ARG A 122 -5.30 -11.88 11.99
C ARG A 122 -5.51 -12.90 10.86
N HIS A 123 -6.21 -12.54 9.78
CA HIS A 123 -6.38 -13.45 8.66
C HIS A 123 -5.04 -13.75 7.97
N LEU A 124 -4.21 -12.71 7.79
CA LEU A 124 -2.88 -12.88 7.19
C LEU A 124 -1.95 -13.72 8.09
N GLU A 125 -2.04 -13.53 9.41
CA GLU A 125 -1.31 -14.34 10.39
C GLU A 125 -1.71 -15.82 10.31
N ASP A 126 -3.02 -16.09 10.44
CA ASP A 126 -3.57 -17.44 10.40
C ASP A 126 -3.22 -18.15 9.07
N ILE A 127 -3.36 -17.45 7.93
CA ILE A 127 -3.06 -18.00 6.60
C ILE A 127 -1.57 -18.24 6.43
N GLY A 128 -0.73 -17.29 6.85
CA GLY A 128 0.71 -17.40 6.76
C GLY A 128 1.23 -18.59 7.55
N GLN A 129 0.77 -18.78 8.79
CA GLN A 129 1.12 -19.96 9.59
C GLN A 129 0.65 -21.26 8.92
N LEU A 130 -0.57 -21.29 8.38
CA LEU A 130 -1.10 -22.48 7.71
C LEU A 130 -0.28 -22.88 6.48
N ILE A 131 0.27 -21.91 5.74
CA ILE A 131 1.18 -22.16 4.61
C ILE A 131 2.46 -22.87 5.06
N GLU A 132 2.97 -22.55 6.25
CA GLU A 132 4.22 -23.12 6.78
C GLU A 132 4.05 -24.59 7.21
N GLU A 133 2.85 -24.95 7.65
CA GLU A 133 2.57 -26.22 8.30
C GLU A 133 1.85 -27.23 7.40
N THR A 134 1.24 -26.79 6.30
CA THR A 134 0.30 -27.63 5.54
C THR A 134 0.45 -27.52 4.02
N GLU A 135 -0.20 -28.44 3.32
CA GLU A 135 -0.25 -28.46 1.86
C GLU A 135 -1.18 -27.38 1.29
N LYS A 136 -0.87 -26.92 0.08
CA LYS A 136 -1.61 -25.90 -0.67
C LYS A 136 -3.13 -26.11 -0.70
N ASN A 137 -3.59 -27.35 -0.82
CA ASN A 137 -5.02 -27.66 -0.86
C ASN A 137 -5.73 -27.33 0.46
N ILE A 138 -5.07 -27.54 1.61
CA ILE A 138 -5.62 -27.22 2.93
C ILE A 138 -5.71 -25.69 3.09
N VAL A 139 -4.67 -24.97 2.67
CA VAL A 139 -4.67 -23.49 2.66
C VAL A 139 -5.81 -22.95 1.79
N LYS A 140 -6.02 -23.53 0.60
CA LYS A 140 -7.12 -23.16 -0.29
C LYS A 140 -8.48 -23.30 0.39
N GLU A 141 -8.75 -24.48 0.94
CA GLU A 141 -10.03 -24.75 1.61
C GLU A 141 -10.25 -23.81 2.80
N PHE A 142 -9.20 -23.49 3.55
CA PHE A 142 -9.28 -22.54 4.65
C PHE A 142 -9.65 -21.12 4.18
N ILE A 143 -8.99 -20.61 3.13
CA ILE A 143 -9.30 -19.28 2.59
C ILE A 143 -10.72 -19.25 1.99
N LEU A 144 -11.14 -20.30 1.28
CA LEU A 144 -12.50 -20.42 0.75
C LEU A 144 -13.54 -20.45 1.88
N TYR A 145 -13.30 -21.20 2.94
CA TYR A 145 -14.14 -21.22 4.13
C TYR A 145 -14.27 -19.83 4.76
N LYS A 146 -13.15 -19.11 4.98
CA LYS A 146 -13.15 -17.74 5.50
C LYS A 146 -13.92 -16.79 4.60
N THR A 147 -13.74 -16.91 3.28
CA THR A 147 -14.45 -16.13 2.27
C THR A 147 -15.97 -16.32 2.36
N GLN A 148 -16.44 -17.57 2.47
CA GLN A 148 -17.87 -17.89 2.58
C GLN A 148 -18.51 -17.35 3.87
N LYS A 149 -17.74 -17.26 4.96
CA LYS A 149 -18.21 -16.74 6.25
C LYS A 149 -18.18 -15.21 6.34
N GLU A 150 -17.44 -14.54 5.48
CA GLU A 150 -17.31 -13.08 5.49
C GLU A 150 -18.57 -12.40 4.94
N ARG A 151 -19.13 -11.47 5.72
CA ARG A 151 -20.37 -10.74 5.38
C ARG A 151 -20.07 -9.48 4.57
N ASP A 152 -18.92 -8.86 4.79
CA ASP A 152 -18.50 -7.67 4.07
C ASP A 152 -18.05 -8.03 2.65
N ARG A 153 -18.69 -7.43 1.64
CA ARG A 153 -18.40 -7.71 0.23
C ARG A 153 -16.94 -7.41 -0.13
N ARG A 154 -16.38 -6.30 0.37
CA ARG A 154 -15.00 -5.87 0.04
C ARG A 154 -13.98 -6.82 0.66
N LYS A 155 -14.22 -7.22 1.92
CA LYS A 155 -13.35 -8.20 2.59
C LYS A 155 -13.43 -9.58 1.94
N ARG A 156 -14.63 -9.99 1.50
CA ARG A 156 -14.83 -11.23 0.76
C ARG A 156 -14.07 -11.24 -0.56
N GLU A 157 -14.19 -10.16 -1.33
CA GLU A 157 -13.46 -9.99 -2.59
C GLU A 157 -11.94 -9.99 -2.34
N ALA A 158 -11.46 -9.27 -1.32
CA ALA A 158 -10.05 -9.27 -0.94
C ALA A 158 -9.53 -10.66 -0.56
N LEU A 159 -10.32 -11.50 0.12
CA LEU A 159 -9.94 -12.89 0.44
C LEU A 159 -9.88 -13.79 -0.81
N GLN A 160 -10.77 -13.58 -1.78
CA GLN A 160 -10.72 -14.30 -3.05
C GLN A 160 -9.45 -13.94 -3.83
N VAL A 161 -9.15 -12.65 -3.94
CA VAL A 161 -7.94 -12.16 -4.61
C VAL A 161 -6.68 -12.59 -3.86
N LEU A 162 -6.71 -12.62 -2.52
CA LEU A 162 -5.60 -13.14 -1.72
C LEU A 162 -5.29 -14.60 -2.07
N TRP A 163 -6.30 -15.43 -2.33
CA TRP A 163 -6.05 -16.80 -2.79
C TRP A 163 -5.29 -16.82 -4.13
N ASP A 164 -5.66 -15.97 -5.09
CA ASP A 164 -4.96 -15.89 -6.38
C ASP A 164 -3.47 -15.53 -6.18
N TYR A 165 -3.17 -14.62 -5.26
CA TYR A 165 -1.79 -14.29 -4.87
C TYR A 165 -1.10 -15.45 -4.15
N VAL A 166 -1.74 -16.10 -3.18
CA VAL A 166 -1.18 -17.27 -2.49
C VAL A 166 -0.89 -18.41 -3.49
N ASP A 167 -1.77 -18.64 -4.46
CA ASP A 167 -1.61 -19.63 -5.51
C ASP A 167 -0.37 -19.36 -6.38
N GLN A 168 -0.17 -18.10 -6.77
CA GLN A 168 1.04 -17.63 -7.47
C GLN A 168 2.29 -17.79 -6.60
N LEU A 169 2.20 -17.42 -5.33
CA LEU A 169 3.30 -17.54 -4.37
C LEU A 169 3.74 -19.00 -4.22
N TYR A 170 2.82 -19.97 -4.22
CA TYR A 170 3.14 -21.40 -4.27
C TYR A 170 3.90 -21.84 -5.53
N GLY A 171 3.70 -21.13 -6.65
CA GLY A 171 4.43 -21.35 -7.90
C GLY A 171 5.87 -20.80 -7.89
N MET A 172 6.22 -19.97 -6.90
CA MET A 172 7.58 -19.44 -6.75
C MET A 172 8.52 -20.46 -6.10
N ASN A 173 9.81 -20.37 -6.45
CA ASN A 173 10.89 -21.16 -5.87
C ASN A 173 11.30 -20.60 -4.49
N LEU A 174 10.38 -20.67 -3.54
CA LEU A 174 10.55 -20.28 -2.13
C LEU A 174 10.20 -21.45 -1.21
N SER A 175 10.82 -21.52 -0.05
CA SER A 175 10.41 -22.43 1.02
C SER A 175 9.02 -22.08 1.55
N LEU A 176 8.33 -23.04 2.17
CA LEU A 176 7.03 -22.77 2.81
C LEU A 176 7.13 -21.70 3.91
N SER A 177 8.26 -21.65 4.63
CA SER A 177 8.52 -20.62 5.63
C SER A 177 8.60 -19.21 5.03
N GLU A 178 9.32 -19.05 3.92
CA GLU A 178 9.40 -17.77 3.22
C GLU A 178 8.03 -17.34 2.68
N LYS A 179 7.27 -18.27 2.10
CA LYS A 179 5.91 -18.01 1.60
C LYS A 179 4.98 -17.56 2.73
N GLY A 180 4.98 -18.28 3.87
CA GLY A 180 4.20 -17.92 5.05
C GLY A 180 4.59 -16.55 5.60
N PHE A 181 5.90 -16.28 5.72
CA PHE A 181 6.41 -14.99 6.17
C PHE A 181 5.92 -13.82 5.31
N VAL A 182 6.01 -13.94 3.97
CA VAL A 182 5.56 -12.88 3.05
C VAL A 182 4.09 -12.53 3.30
N ILE A 183 3.21 -13.54 3.42
CA ILE A 183 1.78 -13.32 3.67
C ILE A 183 1.53 -12.61 5.00
N ARG A 184 2.20 -13.02 6.08
CA ARG A 184 2.07 -12.35 7.40
C ARG A 184 2.49 -10.89 7.35
N LYS A 185 3.51 -10.56 6.54
CA LYS A 185 4.08 -9.21 6.45
C LYS A 185 3.35 -8.27 5.51
N LEU A 186 2.37 -8.72 4.73
CA LEU A 186 1.62 -7.87 3.81
C LEU A 186 1.04 -6.60 4.47
N ASN A 187 0.48 -6.73 5.68
CA ASN A 187 -0.06 -5.57 6.39
C ASN A 187 1.00 -4.62 6.96
N ALA A 188 2.27 -5.04 7.06
CA ALA A 188 3.38 -4.17 7.40
C ALA A 188 3.86 -3.41 6.16
N PHE A 189 3.86 -4.04 4.98
CA PHE A 189 4.30 -3.39 3.74
C PHE A 189 3.43 -2.18 3.34
N LYS A 190 2.16 -2.13 3.74
CA LYS A 190 1.32 -0.92 3.52
C LYS A 190 1.86 0.33 4.25
N LEU A 191 2.71 0.16 5.26
CA LEU A 191 3.33 1.24 6.02
C LEU A 191 4.63 1.73 5.38
N LEU A 192 5.11 1.11 4.28
CA LEU A 192 6.32 1.55 3.58
C LEU A 192 6.32 3.05 3.29
N PRO A 193 5.21 3.68 2.80
CA PRO A 193 5.18 5.12 2.63
C PRO A 193 5.40 5.89 3.95
N GLU A 194 4.86 5.38 5.05
CA GLU A 194 4.94 6.04 6.35
C GLU A 194 6.31 5.89 7.02
N VAL A 195 7.13 4.92 6.60
CA VAL A 195 8.49 4.73 7.15
C VAL A 195 9.44 5.83 6.69
N ILE A 196 9.24 6.39 5.49
CA ILE A 196 10.02 7.55 5.02
C ILE A 196 9.83 8.75 5.97
N ASN A 197 8.73 8.83 6.72
CA ASN A 197 8.48 9.90 7.68
C ASN A 197 9.40 9.93 8.91
N TYR A 198 10.14 8.84 9.18
CA TYR A 198 10.93 8.70 10.41
C TYR A 198 12.45 8.64 10.16
N GLY A 199 12.89 8.68 8.90
CA GLY A 199 14.30 8.88 8.52
C GLY A 199 14.66 10.35 8.54
#